data_AF-A0A2T0TLS7-F1
#
_entry.id   AF-A0A2T0TLS7-F1
#
_cell.length_a   1.000
_cell.length_b   1.000
_cell.length_c   1.000
_cell.angle_alpha   90.00
_cell.angle_beta   90.00
_cell.angle_gamma   90.00
#
_symmetry.space_group_name_H-M   'P 1'
#
loop_
_entity.id
_entity.type
_entity.pdbx_description
1 polymer ?
#
loop_
_entity_poly.entity_id
_entity_poly.type
_entity_poly.pdbx_seq_one_letter_code
_entity_poly.pdbx_strand_id
1 'polypeptide(L)' 'MEEQNYPIGIADTETDPRFTAGLIFDVIDVLERHGYPRPVGADYAQVHCGVFRLLYRSVG' A
#
# COMPACT_ATOMS: atom_id res chain seq x y z
N MET A 1 3.80 9.02 -24.05
CA MET A 1 2.84 9.45 -23.02
C MET A 1 2.74 8.28 -22.07
N GLU A 2 3.20 8.42 -20.84
CA GLU A 2 3.05 7.35 -19.85
C GLU A 2 1.55 7.21 -19.54
N GLU A 3 0.97 6.05 -19.84
CA GLU A 3 -0.34 5.68 -19.32
C GLU A 3 -0.25 5.74 -17.79
N GLN A 4 -1.10 6.56 -17.19
CA GLN A 4 -1.16 6.70 -15.76
C GLN A 4 -1.76 5.41 -15.18
N ASN A 5 -0.90 4.48 -14.77
CA ASN A 5 -1.28 3.15 -14.26
C ASN A 5 -1.80 3.14 -12.80
N TYR A 6 -1.77 4.29 -12.12
CA TYR A 6 -2.25 4.43 -10.75
C TYR A 6 -3.32 5.50 -10.64
N PRO A 7 -4.35 5.27 -9.83
CA PRO A 7 -4.60 4.08 -9.00
C PRO A 7 -5.10 2.87 -9.81
N ILE A 8 -4.81 1.66 -9.33
CA ILE A 8 -5.30 0.40 -9.89
C ILE A 8 -6.82 0.32 -9.63
N GLY A 9 -7.61 0.05 -10.67
CA GLY A 9 -9.07 -0.04 -10.55
C GLY A 9 -9.53 -1.18 -9.61
N ILE A 10 -10.64 -0.95 -8.90
CA ILE A 10 -11.08 -1.78 -7.76
C ILE A 10 -11.59 -3.19 -8.13
N ALA A 11 -11.86 -3.47 -9.39
CA ALA A 11 -12.68 -4.61 -9.83
C ALA A 11 -12.25 -6.01 -9.30
N ASP A 12 -10.98 -6.21 -8.91
CA ASP A 12 -10.46 -7.51 -8.40
C ASP A 12 -9.71 -7.40 -7.04
N THR A 13 -9.91 -6.32 -6.27
CA THR A 13 -8.98 -5.96 -5.17
C THR A 13 -9.13 -6.74 -3.87
N GLU A 14 -10.27 -7.40 -3.60
CA GLU A 14 -10.46 -8.15 -2.35
C GLU A 14 -9.48 -9.33 -2.20
N THR A 15 -8.86 -9.75 -3.31
CA THR A 15 -7.95 -10.91 -3.34
C THR A 15 -6.67 -10.64 -4.14
N ASP A 16 -6.26 -9.38 -4.34
CA ASP A 16 -5.06 -9.10 -5.14
C ASP A 16 -3.82 -9.77 -4.50
N PRO A 17 -3.27 -10.84 -5.12
CA PRO A 17 -2.21 -11.63 -4.52
C PRO A 17 -0.88 -10.87 -4.45
N ARG A 18 -0.79 -9.72 -5.13
CA ARG A 18 0.38 -8.82 -5.07
C ARG A 18 0.37 -8.01 -3.77
N PHE A 19 -0.79 -7.82 -3.14
CA PHE A 19 -0.92 -7.07 -1.89
C PHE A 19 -0.62 -7.96 -0.67
N THR A 20 0.67 -8.24 -0.49
CA THR A 20 1.16 -9.16 0.54
C THR A 20 1.61 -8.43 1.80
N ALA A 21 1.72 -9.16 2.93
CA ALA A 21 2.38 -8.65 4.13
C ALA A 21 3.85 -8.27 3.88
N GLY A 22 4.55 -9.00 2.98
CA GLY A 22 5.92 -8.70 2.58
C GLY A 22 6.07 -7.31 1.96
N LEU A 23 5.15 -6.94 1.05
CA LEU A 23 5.09 -5.61 0.46
C LEU A 23 4.98 -4.51 1.53
N ILE A 24 4.18 -4.73 2.58
CA ILE A 24 4.03 -3.75 3.65
C ILE A 24 5.33 -3.59 4.45
N PHE A 25 6.05 -4.67 4.73
CA PHE A 25 7.36 -4.58 5.36
C PHE A 25 8.37 -3.83 4.49
N ASP A 26 8.38 -4.08 3.17
CA ASP A 26 9.25 -3.34 2.25
C ASP A 26 8.95 -1.84 2.27
N VAL A 27 7.67 -1.45 2.30
CA VAL A 27 7.26 -0.04 2.43
C VAL A 27 7.71 0.55 3.76
N ILE A 28 7.54 -0.19 4.87
CA ILE A 28 7.98 0.25 6.20
C ILE A 28 9.50 0.47 6.22
N ASP A 29 10.27 -0.44 5.64
CA ASP A 29 11.73 -0.32 5.59
C ASP A 29 12.16 0.90 4.76
N VAL A 30 11.44 1.24 3.69
CA VAL A 30 11.66 2.49 2.95
C VAL A 30 11.36 3.71 3.82
N LEU A 31 10.20 3.75 4.49
CA LEU A 31 9.84 4.86 5.36
C LEU A 31 10.86 5.06 6.49
N GLU A 32 11.31 3.97 7.12
CA GLU A 32 12.33 4.00 8.17
C GLU A 32 13.66 4.57 7.65
N ARG A 33 14.10 4.18 6.46
CA ARG A 33 15.30 4.75 5.81
C ARG A 33 15.21 6.24 5.53
N HIS A 34 14.00 6.77 5.38
CA HIS A 34 13.74 8.21 5.21
C HIS A 34 13.51 8.95 6.53
N GLY A 35 13.70 8.29 7.68
CA GLY A 35 13.65 8.89 9.00
C GLY A 35 12.27 8.87 9.65
N TYR A 36 11.29 8.16 9.07
CA TYR A 36 10.01 7.92 9.73
C TYR A 36 10.16 6.85 10.82
N PRO A 37 9.44 6.95 11.94
CA PRO A 37 9.50 5.93 12.98
C PRO A 37 8.90 4.60 12.49
N ARG A 38 9.46 3.48 12.97
CA ARG A 38 8.93 2.15 12.67
C ARG A 38 7.57 1.96 13.35
N PRO A 39 6.53 1.48 12.63
CA PRO A 39 5.20 1.20 13.20
C PRO A 39 5.24 0.18 14.33
N VAL A 40 4.33 0.30 15.30
CA VAL A 40 4.14 -0.67 16.38
C VAL A 40 2.67 -1.09 16.53
N GLY A 41 2.42 -2.36 16.87
CA GLY A 41 1.07 -2.85 17.16
C GLY A 41 0.04 -2.54 16.07
N ALA A 42 -0.96 -1.71 16.39
CA ALA A 42 -2.03 -1.35 15.47
C ALA A 42 -1.57 -0.46 14.29
N ASP A 43 -0.41 0.18 14.37
CA ASP A 43 0.10 1.05 13.31
C ASP A 43 0.37 0.27 12.01
N TYR A 44 0.73 -1.01 12.10
CA TYR A 44 0.90 -1.88 10.93
C TYR A 44 -0.38 -1.96 10.08
N ALA A 45 -1.54 -2.06 10.73
CA ALA A 45 -2.83 -2.09 10.04
C ALA A 45 -3.13 -0.74 9.37
N GLN A 46 -2.73 0.38 9.99
CA GLN A 46 -2.91 1.71 9.39
C GLN A 46 -2.02 1.89 8.15
N VAL A 47 -0.77 1.45 8.20
CA VAL A 47 0.12 1.44 7.02
C VAL A 47 -0.46 0.55 5.93
N HIS A 48 -0.90 -0.66 6.27
CA HIS A 48 -1.55 -1.58 5.33
C HIS A 48 -2.77 -0.93 4.64
N CYS A 49 -3.71 -0.35 5.39
CA CYS A 49 -4.87 0.35 4.84
C CYS A 49 -4.49 1.59 4.01
N GLY A 50 -3.47 2.34 4.44
CA GLY A 50 -2.97 3.51 3.73
C GLY A 50 -2.38 3.16 2.37
N VAL A 51 -1.52 2.14 2.31
CA VAL A 51 -0.95 1.64 1.06
C VAL A 51 -2.04 1.05 0.17
N PHE A 52 -2.99 0.29 0.72
CA PHE A 52 -4.14 -0.21 -0.05
C PHE A 52 -4.90 0.94 -0.71
N ARG A 53 -5.27 1.98 0.05
CA ARG A 53 -6.00 3.13 -0.47
C ARG A 53 -5.21 3.95 -1.49
N LEU A 54 -3.88 3.98 -1.37
CA LEU A 54 -3.02 4.63 -2.35
C LEU A 54 -3.01 3.85 -3.67
N LEU A 55 -2.86 2.53 -3.60
CA LEU A 55 -2.76 1.65 -4.76
C LEU A 55 -4.11 1.47 -5.45
N TYR A 56 -5.20 1.42 -4.67
CA TYR A 56 -6.55 1.14 -5.16
C TYR A 56 -7.47 2.32 -4.87
N ARG A 57 -8.02 2.93 -5.92
CA ARG A 57 -9.05 3.97 -5.83
C ARG A 57 -10.21 3.58 -6.72
N SER A 58 -11.42 3.90 -6.29
CA SER A 58 -12.60 3.73 -7.12
C SER A 58 -12.43 4.59 -8.38
N VAL A 59 -12.26 3.93 -9.51
CA VAL A 59 -12.70 4.49 -10.79
C VAL A 59 -14.22 4.56 -10.67
N GLY A 60 -14.74 5.79 -10.57
CA GLY A 60 -16.17 6.05 -10.56
C GLY A 60 -16.78 5.90 -11.94
#